data_AF-A0A251X5R0-F1
#
_entry.id   AF-A0A251X5R0-F1
#
_cell.length_a   1.000
_cell.length_b   1.000
_cell.length_c   1.000
_cell.angle_alpha   90.00
_cell.angle_beta   90.00
_cell.angle_gamma   90.00
#
_symmetry.space_group_name_H-M   'P 1'
#
loop_
_entity.id
_entity.type
_entity.pdbx_description
1 polymer ?
#
loop_
_entity_poly.entity_id
_entity_poly.type
_entity_poly.pdbx_seq_one_letter_code
_entity_poly.pdbx_strand_id
1 'polypeptide(L)' 'MEFKTDTEALIILQNPPDDHFVWIAALDHLLHKASGDMRLRMMNKFEPMPHEKKIEIRRMLDVYQATQVMLPHTGK' A
#
# COMPACT_ATOMS: atom_id res chain seq x y z
N MET A 1 -7.71 4.09 -5.85
CA MET A 1 -8.67 3.37 -4.98
C MET A 1 -8.32 3.76 -3.55
N GLU A 2 -9.30 4.15 -2.73
CA GLU A 2 -9.04 4.57 -1.35
C GLU A 2 -9.69 3.58 -0.38
N PHE A 3 -8.91 3.09 0.58
CA PHE A 3 -9.40 2.20 1.64
C PHE A 3 -10.03 3.04 2.74
N LYS A 4 -11.24 2.69 3.16
CA LYS A 4 -11.95 3.43 4.22
C LYS A 4 -11.46 3.02 5.61
N THR A 5 -10.90 1.81 5.72
CA THR A 5 -10.39 1.27 6.98
C THR A 5 -9.07 0.53 6.81
N ASP A 6 -8.27 0.53 7.87
CA ASP A 6 -7.04 -0.25 7.96
C ASP A 6 -7.32 -1.77 7.83
N THR A 7 -8.48 -2.22 8.32
CA THR A 7 -8.90 -3.63 8.25
C THR A 7 -9.14 -4.09 6.82
N GLU A 8 -9.79 -3.28 5.97
CA GLU A 8 -10.01 -3.62 4.56
C GLU A 8 -8.69 -3.77 3.81
N ALA A 9 -7.74 -2.85 4.02
CA ALA A 9 -6.41 -2.94 3.44
C ALA A 9 -5.66 -4.21 3.93
N LEU A 10 -5.83 -4.58 5.20
CA LEU A 10 -5.21 -5.77 5.76
C LEU A 10 -5.75 -7.06 5.14
N ILE A 11 -7.06 -7.13 4.88
CA ILE A 11 -7.71 -8.28 4.24
C ILE A 11 -7.17 -8.49 2.83
N ILE A 12 -6.97 -7.42 2.06
CA ILE A 12 -6.36 -7.47 0.72
C ILE A 12 -4.93 -7.99 0.77
N LEU A 13 -4.13 -7.60 1.77
CA LEU A 13 -2.78 -8.15 1.89
C LEU A 13 -2.76 -9.63 2.26
N GLN A 14 -3.72 -10.09 3.04
CA GLN A 14 -3.84 -11.50 3.46
C GLN A 14 -4.41 -12.38 2.35
N ASN A 15 -5.31 -11.84 1.54
CA ASN A 15 -5.96 -12.51 0.42
C ASN A 15 -5.70 -11.68 -0.84
N PRO A 16 -4.48 -11.72 -1.38
CA PRO A 16 -4.10 -10.91 -2.52
C PRO A 16 -5.03 -11.22 -3.70
N PRO A 17 -5.74 -10.22 -4.24
CA PRO A 17 -6.53 -10.40 -5.44
C PRO A 17 -5.60 -10.61 -6.65
N ASP A 18 -6.15 -11.18 -7.74
CA ASP A 18 -5.44 -11.25 -9.03
C ASP A 18 -5.08 -9.85 -9.56
N ASP A 19 -5.79 -8.81 -9.10
CA ASP A 19 -5.47 -7.42 -9.39
C ASP A 19 -4.36 -6.88 -8.47
N HIS A 20 -3.15 -6.88 -9.00
CA HIS A 20 -1.98 -6.34 -8.31
C HIS A 20 -2.07 -4.84 -8.00
N PHE A 21 -2.92 -4.07 -8.69
CA PHE A 21 -3.12 -2.65 -8.39
C PHE A 21 -3.79 -2.44 -7.03
N VAL A 22 -4.80 -3.26 -6.72
CA VAL A 22 -5.50 -3.22 -5.43
C VAL A 22 -4.57 -3.63 -4.30
N TRP A 23 -3.69 -4.60 -4.55
CA TRP A 23 -2.67 -5.02 -3.57
C TRP A 23 -1.66 -3.91 -3.26
N ILE A 24 -1.17 -3.19 -4.28
CA ILE A 24 -0.24 -2.06 -4.09
C ILE A 24 -0.93 -0.90 -3.36
N ALA A 25 -2.19 -0.61 -3.69
CA ALA A 25 -2.96 0.41 -2.99
C ALA A 25 -3.14 0.09 -1.49
N ALA A 26 -3.31 -1.20 -1.14
CA ALA A 26 -3.44 -1.63 0.24
C ALA A 26 -2.11 -1.47 1.01
N LEU A 27 -0.99 -1.79 0.37
CA LEU A 27 0.35 -1.53 0.93
C LEU A 27 0.58 -0.05 1.18
N ASP A 28 0.25 0.82 0.22
CA ASP A 28 0.41 2.27 0.36
C ASP A 28 -0.42 2.80 1.54
N HIS A 29 -1.68 2.38 1.63
CA HIS A 29 -2.57 2.75 2.74
C HIS A 29 -1.97 2.35 4.10
N LEU A 30 -1.53 1.11 4.24
CA LEU A 30 -1.04 0.57 5.49
C LEU A 30 0.33 1.11 5.93
N LEU A 31 1.18 1.53 4.99
CA LEU A 31 2.50 2.08 5.28
C LEU A 31 2.48 3.59 5.52
N HIS A 32 1.53 4.31 4.90
CA HIS A 32 1.53 5.78 4.89
C HIS A 32 0.28 6.43 5.50
N LYS A 33 -0.91 5.82 5.37
CA LYS A 33 -2.20 6.44 5.74
C LYS A 33 -2.86 5.82 6.98
N ALA A 34 -2.48 4.59 7.34
CA ALA A 34 -3.04 3.87 8.46
C ALA A 34 -2.71 4.51 9.81
N SER A 35 -3.51 4.14 10.83
CA SER A 35 -3.29 4.54 12.22
C SER A 35 -1.89 4.14 12.72
N GLY A 36 -1.35 4.90 13.69
CA GLY A 36 0.04 4.72 14.16
C GLY A 36 0.38 3.29 14.58
N ASP A 37 -0.52 2.60 15.28
CA ASP A 37 -0.33 1.20 15.69
C ASP A 37 -0.29 0.24 14.49
N MET A 38 -1.18 0.43 13.51
CA MET A 38 -1.22 -0.42 12.33
C MET A 38 0.01 -0.19 11.45
N ARG A 39 0.38 1.08 11.26
CA ARG A 39 1.60 1.47 10.55
C ARG A 39 2.83 0.85 11.20
N LEU A 40 2.94 0.90 12.53
CA LEU A 40 4.05 0.29 13.26
C LEU A 40 4.10 -1.23 13.06
N ARG A 41 2.96 -1.92 13.16
CA ARG A 41 2.88 -3.37 12.88
C ARG A 41 3.33 -3.70 11.46
N MET A 42 2.96 -2.88 10.49
CA MET A 42 3.34 -3.05 9.10
C MET A 42 4.82 -2.77 8.86
N MET A 43 5.37 -1.73 9.47
CA MET A 43 6.80 -1.46 9.46
C MET A 43 7.59 -2.61 10.09
N ASN A 44 7.15 -3.15 11.23
CA ASN A 44 7.81 -4.30 11.87
C ASN A 44 7.83 -5.55 11.00
N LYS A 45 6.87 -5.71 10.08
CA LYS A 45 6.87 -6.79 9.09
C LYS A 45 7.70 -6.44 7.85
N PHE A 46 7.74 -5.17 7.47
CA PHE A 46 8.45 -4.69 6.30
C PHE A 46 9.97 -4.58 6.51
N GLU A 47 10.41 -4.09 7.66
CA GLU A 47 11.82 -3.90 8.01
C GLU A 47 12.70 -5.16 7.86
N PRO A 48 12.30 -6.35 8.37
CA PRO A 48 13.11 -7.56 8.29
C PRO A 48 13.12 -8.19 6.89
N MET A 49 12.35 -7.68 5.93
CA MET A 49 12.36 -8.22 4.57
C MET A 49 13.73 -8.05 3.91
N PRO A 50 14.13 -8.98 3.02
CA PRO A 50 15.34 -8.83 2.22
C PRO A 50 15.39 -7.49 1.51
N HIS A 51 16.57 -6.88 1.44
CA HIS A 51 16.77 -5.55 0.85
C HIS A 51 16.23 -5.46 -0.59
N GLU A 52 16.47 -6.49 -1.40
CA GLU A 52 15.98 -6.56 -2.78
C GLU A 52 14.45 -6.50 -2.85
N LYS A 53 13.75 -7.21 -1.95
CA LYS A 53 12.29 -7.19 -1.86
C LYS A 53 11.75 -5.84 -1.41
N LYS A 54 12.44 -5.18 -0.47
CA LYS A 54 12.10 -3.81 -0.05
C LYS A 54 12.24 -2.82 -1.19
N ILE A 55 13.30 -2.93 -2.01
CA ILE A 55 13.47 -2.09 -3.20
C ILE A 55 12.34 -2.34 -4.20
N GLU A 56 12.03 -3.60 -4.48
CA GLU A 56 10.96 -3.97 -5.41
C GLU A 56 9.62 -3.37 -4.98
N ILE A 57 9.24 -3.54 -3.72
CA ILE A 57 8.00 -2.97 -3.14
C ILE A 57 8.02 -1.44 -3.21
N ARG A 58 9.15 -0.81 -2.87
CA ARG A 58 9.27 0.66 -2.91
C ARG A 58 9.11 1.20 -4.34
N ARG A 59 9.73 0.56 -5.34
CA ARG A 59 9.53 0.94 -6.75
C ARG A 59 8.07 0.84 -7.19
N MET A 60 7.37 -0.23 -6.79
CA MET A 60 5.96 -0.39 -7.09
C MET A 60 5.10 0.71 -6.44
N LEU A 61 5.40 1.06 -5.19
CA LEU A 61 4.75 2.15 -4.48
C LEU A 61 5.03 3.52 -5.14
N ASP A 62 6.27 3.77 -5.54
CA ASP A 62 6.65 5.02 -6.22
C ASP A 62 5.87 5.21 -7.53
N VAL A 63 5.76 4.14 -8.33
CA VAL A 63 4.94 4.14 -9.56
C VAL A 63 3.48 4.40 -9.22
N TYR A 64 2.91 3.68 -8.25
CA TYR A 64 1.52 3.86 -7.83
C TYR A 64 1.25 5.31 -7.40
N GLN A 65 2.08 5.87 -6.53
CA GLN A 65 1.93 7.25 -6.07
C GLN A 65 2.05 8.26 -7.22
N ALA A 66 2.99 8.06 -8.15
CA ALA A 66 3.09 8.88 -9.34
C ALA A 66 1.81 8.82 -10.20
N THR A 67 1.20 7.64 -10.36
CA THR A 67 -0.08 7.53 -11.08
C THR A 67 -1.23 8.23 -10.36
N GLN A 68 -1.25 8.25 -9.02
CA GLN A 68 -2.26 8.98 -8.26
C GLN A 68 -2.12 10.51 -8.42
N VAL A 69 -0.89 11.02 -8.59
CA VAL A 69 -0.63 12.44 -8.83
C VAL A 69 -0.89 12.85 -10.28
N MET A 70 -0.65 11.96 -11.24
CA MET A 70 -0.90 12.21 -12.67
C MET A 70 -2.37 12.05 -13.08
N LEU A 71 -3.20 11.39 -12.28
CA LEU A 71 -4.64 11.38 -12.45
C LEU A 71 -5.19 12.72 -11.92
N PRO A 72 -5.57 13.68 -12.79
CA PRO A 72 -6.21 14.88 -12.30
C PRO A 72 -7.46 14.46 -11.53
N HIS A 73 -7.74 15.14 -10.42
CA HIS A 73 -9.03 15.06 -9.76
C HIS A 73 -10.13 15.40 -10.78
N THR A 74 -10.63 14.40 -11.49
CA THR A 74 -11.95 14.48 -12.12
C THR A 74 -12.93 14.39 -10.97
N GLY A 75 -13.09 15.52 -10.28
CA GLY A 75 -14.17 15.73 -9.35
C GLY A 75 -15.49 15.52 -10.08
N LYS A 76 -16.34 14.72 -9.47
CA LYS A 76 -17.79 14.88 -9.50
C LYS A 76 -18.32 14.50 -8.13
#